data_AF-A0A9D5JHA1-F1
#
_entry.id   AF-A0A9D5JHA1-F1
#
_cell.length_a   1.000
_cell.length_b   1.000
_cell.length_c   1.000
_cell.angle_alpha   90.00
_cell.angle_beta   90.00
_cell.angle_gamma   90.00
#
_symmetry.space_group_name_H-M   'P 1'
#
loop_
_entity.id
_entity.type
_entity.pdbx_description
1 polymer ?
#
loop_
_entity_poly.entity_id
_entity_poly.type
_entity_poly.pdbx_seq_one_letter_code
_entity_poly.pdbx_strand_id
1 'polypeptide(L)'
;MVKAFRSSSSARGSWVELGREALLKIIYTRGQREEPLASLPALKKILARFIGHHVFYEMSARRKHSQQHYSIKNSFSVGDVEVKGAGELVVTIYDANNPAHSIEIINPHAMRVYDDNPGKSFAVAFYADEACDFDVRYYLRDEGEDEKSSKRTALERITLPQLFEYLQNITDRDVVEVTSKT
;
A
#
# COMPACT_ATOMS: atom_id res chain seq x y z
N MET A 1 41.68 -13.18 47.40
CA MET A 1 40.54 -12.66 48.20
C MET A 1 39.44 -12.28 47.24
N VAL A 2 38.49 -13.20 47.01
CA VAL A 2 37.40 -13.06 46.03
C VAL A 2 36.22 -12.40 46.75
N LYS A 3 35.77 -11.24 46.29
CA LYS A 3 34.60 -10.55 46.85
C LYS A 3 33.40 -10.87 45.97
N ALA A 4 32.55 -11.78 46.45
CA ALA A 4 31.23 -12.01 45.90
C ALA A 4 30.33 -10.82 46.20
N PHE A 5 29.56 -10.37 45.21
CA PHE A 5 28.43 -9.47 45.41
C PHE A 5 27.16 -10.17 44.90
N ARG A 6 26.27 -10.47 45.84
CA ARG A 6 24.88 -10.87 45.59
C ARG A 6 23.99 -9.74 46.12
N SER A 7 23.16 -9.18 45.25
CA SER A 7 21.95 -8.38 45.54
C SER A 7 21.53 -7.79 44.18
N SER A 8 20.29 -7.77 43.73
CA SER A 8 19.00 -8.25 44.20
C SER A 8 18.10 -8.21 42.97
N SER A 9 17.20 -9.18 42.84
CA SER A 9 16.16 -9.22 41.83
C SER A 9 15.21 -8.02 41.96
N SER A 10 15.13 -7.20 40.92
CA SER A 10 13.99 -6.32 40.68
C SER A 10 13.58 -6.51 39.22
N ALA A 11 12.57 -7.36 39.03
CA ALA A 11 11.81 -7.42 37.80
C ALA A 11 11.20 -6.04 37.55
N ARG A 12 11.63 -5.38 36.48
CA ARG A 12 10.91 -4.29 35.84
C ARG A 12 10.96 -4.53 34.35
N GLY A 13 9.77 -4.62 33.77
CA GLY A 13 9.49 -5.15 32.45
C GLY A 13 10.43 -4.63 31.37
N SER A 14 11.10 -5.57 30.73
CA SER A 14 11.50 -5.41 29.34
C SER A 14 10.20 -5.29 28.55
N TRP A 15 9.86 -4.05 28.21
CA TRP A 15 8.95 -3.81 27.11
C TRP A 15 9.60 -4.44 25.89
N VAL A 16 9.04 -5.58 25.48
CA VAL A 16 9.19 -6.10 24.13
C VAL A 16 8.88 -4.92 23.23
N GLU A 17 9.83 -4.50 22.40
CA GLU A 17 9.61 -3.64 21.25
C GLU A 17 8.60 -4.35 20.35
N LEU A 18 7.32 -4.19 20.67
CA LEU A 18 6.22 -4.48 19.76
C LEU A 18 6.44 -3.55 18.58
N GLY A 19 6.66 -4.17 17.42
CA GLY A 19 7.06 -3.52 16.20
C GLY A 19 6.27 -2.24 15.96
N ARG A 20 6.98 -1.17 15.61
CA ARG A 20 6.39 -0.11 14.81
C ARG A 20 5.80 -0.79 13.58
N GLU A 21 4.50 -1.00 13.57
CA GLU A 21 3.76 -1.25 12.34
C GLU A 21 4.21 -0.15 11.39
N ALA A 22 4.91 -0.51 10.32
CA ALA A 22 5.26 0.43 9.26
C ALA A 22 3.94 0.84 8.61
N LEU A 23 3.31 1.87 9.17
CA LEU A 23 2.03 2.38 8.71
C LEU A 23 2.25 3.00 7.34
N LEU A 24 1.90 2.26 6.28
CA LEU A 24 1.87 2.78 4.92
C LEU A 24 0.96 4.01 4.89
N LYS A 25 1.51 5.15 4.49
CA LYS A 25 0.71 6.36 4.29
C LYS A 25 0.02 6.27 2.93
N ILE A 26 -1.29 6.00 2.92
CA ILE A 26 -2.11 6.14 1.71
C ILE A 26 -2.55 7.60 1.61
N ILE A 27 -2.25 8.24 0.47
CA ILE A 27 -2.53 9.64 0.17
C ILE A 27 -3.44 9.69 -1.05
N TYR A 28 -4.64 10.23 -0.91
CA TYR A 28 -5.53 10.47 -2.05
C TYR A 28 -5.36 11.89 -2.58
N THR A 29 -5.19 12.05 -3.89
CA THR A 29 -5.12 13.37 -4.52
C THR A 29 -6.39 13.65 -5.31
N ARG A 30 -7.39 14.24 -4.65
CA ARG A 30 -8.55 14.91 -5.28
C ARG A 30 -8.68 16.31 -4.69
N GLY A 31 -8.14 17.30 -5.39
CA GLY A 31 -7.94 18.65 -4.82
C GLY A 31 -6.69 18.73 -3.93
N GLN A 32 -6.74 19.56 -2.87
CA GLN A 32 -5.61 19.87 -1.96
C GLN A 32 -5.63 19.06 -0.65
N ARG A 33 -6.45 18.01 -0.53
CA ARG A 33 -6.66 17.31 0.75
C ARG A 33 -5.77 16.07 0.86
N GLU A 34 -4.96 16.00 1.91
CA GLU A 34 -4.16 14.84 2.27
C GLU A 34 -4.81 14.13 3.47
N GLU A 35 -5.20 12.86 3.33
CA GLU A 35 -5.76 12.06 4.43
C GLU A 35 -5.03 10.71 4.52
N PRO A 36 -4.41 10.36 5.67
CA PRO A 36 -3.69 9.11 5.84
C PRO A 36 -4.67 7.96 6.08
N LEU A 37 -4.91 7.12 5.07
CA LEU A 37 -5.72 5.91 5.21
C LEU A 37 -4.80 4.69 5.39
N ALA A 38 -4.27 4.49 6.59
CA ALA A 38 -3.12 3.60 6.80
C ALA A 38 -3.44 2.11 7.09
N SER A 39 -4.57 1.56 6.60
CA SER A 39 -4.97 0.18 6.94
C SER A 39 -4.76 -0.83 5.80
N LEU A 40 -4.27 -2.03 6.13
CA LEU A 40 -4.13 -3.15 5.17
C LEU A 40 -5.45 -3.48 4.44
N PRO A 41 -6.63 -3.46 5.10
CA PRO A 41 -7.90 -3.65 4.41
C PRO A 41 -8.19 -2.56 3.37
N ALA A 42 -7.86 -1.29 3.65
CA ALA A 42 -8.03 -0.20 2.70
C ALA A 42 -7.15 -0.39 1.46
N LEU A 43 -5.87 -0.75 1.67
CA LEU A 43 -4.94 -1.06 0.60
C LEU A 43 -5.47 -2.20 -0.30
N LYS A 44 -5.88 -3.32 0.31
CA LYS A 44 -6.47 -4.47 -0.42
C LYS A 44 -7.68 -4.07 -1.25
N LYS A 45 -8.59 -3.25 -0.70
CA LYS A 45 -9.78 -2.78 -1.42
C LYS A 45 -9.44 -1.86 -2.59
N ILE A 46 -8.46 -0.98 -2.46
CA ILE A 46 -8.01 -0.10 -3.55
C ILE A 46 -7.40 -0.95 -4.67
N LEU A 47 -6.52 -1.89 -4.32
CA LEU A 47 -5.79 -2.69 -5.29
C LEU A 47 -6.66 -3.74 -5.99
N ALA A 48 -7.67 -4.29 -5.31
CA ALA A 48 -8.62 -5.23 -5.91
C ALA A 48 -9.35 -4.65 -7.14
N ARG A 49 -9.43 -3.32 -7.27
CA ARG A 49 -10.04 -2.67 -8.43
C ARG A 49 -9.22 -2.80 -9.72
N PHE A 50 -7.95 -3.18 -9.64
CA PHE A 50 -7.14 -3.45 -10.83
C PHE A 50 -7.33 -4.88 -11.35
N ILE A 51 -7.87 -5.81 -10.55
CA ILE A 51 -8.03 -7.20 -10.96
C ILE A 51 -8.97 -7.28 -12.17
N GLY A 52 -8.54 -7.96 -13.22
CA GLY A 52 -9.26 -8.05 -14.50
C GLY A 52 -9.11 -6.81 -15.39
N HIS A 53 -8.32 -5.81 -15.01
CA HIS A 53 -8.06 -4.63 -15.82
C HIS A 53 -6.71 -4.73 -16.52
N HIS A 54 -6.65 -4.11 -17.70
CA HIS A 54 -5.40 -3.80 -18.37
C HIS A 54 -4.76 -2.58 -17.67
N VAL A 55 -3.49 -2.70 -17.34
CA VAL A 55 -2.74 -1.67 -16.62
C VAL A 55 -1.49 -1.28 -17.38
N PHE A 56 -1.18 0.01 -17.33
CA PHE A 56 0.16 0.51 -17.61
C PHE A 56 0.94 0.56 -16.30
N TYR A 57 2.15 0.02 -16.32
CA TYR A 57 3.08 0.00 -15.20
C TYR A 57 4.38 0.73 -15.56
N GLU A 58 4.88 1.52 -14.62
CA GLU A 58 6.20 2.14 -14.68
C GLU A 58 6.92 2.01 -13.35
N MET A 59 8.10 1.38 -13.35
CA MET A 59 9.07 1.46 -12.27
C MET A 59 10.10 2.53 -12.60
N SER A 60 10.17 3.58 -11.80
CA SER A 60 11.14 4.66 -11.96
C SER A 60 12.01 4.80 -10.71
N ALA A 61 13.33 4.87 -10.89
CA ALA A 61 14.29 5.07 -9.82
C ALA A 61 15.06 6.38 -10.04
N ARG A 62 15.13 7.22 -9.01
CA ARG A 62 15.92 8.45 -9.01
C ARG A 62 16.96 8.39 -7.91
N ARG A 63 18.21 8.72 -8.23
CA ARG A 63 19.28 8.79 -7.23
C ARG A 63 19.20 10.11 -6.45
N LYS A 64 19.21 10.05 -5.12
CA LYS A 64 18.98 11.20 -4.20
C LYS A 64 19.92 12.40 -4.44
N HIS A 65 21.16 12.13 -4.85
CA HIS A 65 22.22 13.14 -5.01
C HIS A 65 22.74 13.28 -6.44
N SER A 66 22.00 12.82 -7.45
CA SER A 66 22.40 13.00 -8.85
C SER A 66 21.18 13.22 -9.76
N GLN A 67 21.44 13.56 -11.02
CA GLN A 67 20.39 13.64 -12.04
C GLN A 67 20.12 12.30 -12.75
N GLN A 68 20.73 11.20 -12.28
CA GLN A 68 20.50 9.87 -12.84
C GLN A 68 19.08 9.41 -12.53
N HIS A 69 18.38 9.02 -13.60
CA HIS A 69 17.04 8.48 -13.57
C HIS A 69 16.98 7.22 -14.43
N TYR A 70 16.30 6.21 -13.92
CA TYR A 70 16.03 4.95 -14.63
C TYR A 70 14.52 4.75 -14.65
N SER A 71 14.00 4.24 -15.76
CA SER A 71 12.58 3.93 -15.90
C SER A 71 12.40 2.67 -16.75
N ILE A 72 11.58 1.74 -16.26
CA ILE A 72 11.16 0.54 -16.97
C ILE A 72 9.63 0.59 -17.03
N LYS A 73 9.09 0.34 -18.22
CA LYS A 73 7.65 0.41 -18.50
C LYS A 73 7.17 -0.92 -19.01
N ASN A 74 5.96 -1.30 -18.61
CA ASN A 74 5.28 -2.48 -19.11
C ASN A 74 3.76 -2.27 -19.12
N SER A 75 3.05 -3.11 -19.84
CA SER A 75 1.58 -3.16 -19.83
C SER A 75 1.13 -4.61 -19.79
N PHE A 76 0.14 -4.92 -18.95
CA PHE A 76 -0.37 -6.28 -18.79
C PHE A 76 -1.77 -6.27 -18.16
N SER A 77 -2.46 -7.41 -18.17
CA SER A 77 -3.74 -7.57 -17.48
C SER A 77 -3.49 -8.10 -16.08
N VAL A 78 -4.04 -7.47 -15.04
CA VAL A 78 -3.85 -7.94 -13.66
C VAL A 78 -4.76 -9.14 -13.39
N GLY A 79 -4.15 -10.28 -13.06
CA GLY A 79 -4.88 -11.51 -12.74
C GLY A 79 -5.27 -11.59 -11.26
N ASP A 80 -4.35 -11.19 -10.37
CA ASP A 80 -4.58 -11.19 -8.93
C ASP A 80 -3.65 -10.17 -8.24
N VAL A 81 -4.01 -9.78 -7.01
CA VAL A 81 -3.17 -8.94 -6.15
C VAL A 81 -3.11 -9.51 -4.75
N GLU A 82 -1.89 -9.77 -4.29
CA GLU A 82 -1.61 -10.23 -2.94
C GLU A 82 -1.00 -9.11 -2.09
N VAL A 83 -1.49 -8.96 -0.85
CA VAL A 83 -0.96 -7.99 0.12
C VAL A 83 -0.68 -8.72 1.44
N LYS A 84 0.61 -8.83 1.76
CA LYS A 84 1.15 -9.42 3.00
C LYS A 84 1.68 -8.30 3.89
N GLY A 85 1.49 -8.42 5.21
CA GLY A 85 1.90 -7.39 6.19
C GLY A 85 2.53 -7.94 7.47
N ALA A 86 2.98 -9.21 7.46
CA ALA A 86 3.61 -9.81 8.63
C ALA A 86 5.12 -9.48 8.64
N GLY A 87 5.52 -8.48 9.43
CA GLY A 87 6.91 -8.01 9.54
C GLY A 87 7.28 -6.98 8.48
N GLU A 88 6.98 -7.26 7.22
CA GLU A 88 7.17 -6.37 6.08
C GLU A 88 5.88 -6.25 5.27
N LEU A 89 5.63 -5.06 4.69
CA LEU A 89 4.54 -4.86 3.76
C LEU A 89 5.01 -5.26 2.36
N VAL A 90 4.42 -6.31 1.81
CA VAL A 90 4.70 -6.78 0.44
C VAL A 90 3.41 -6.73 -0.36
N VAL A 91 3.46 -6.00 -1.47
CA VAL A 91 2.39 -5.96 -2.48
C VAL A 91 2.89 -6.68 -3.72
N THR A 92 2.16 -7.71 -4.14
CA THR A 92 2.49 -8.51 -5.33
C THR A 92 1.34 -8.44 -6.32
N ILE A 93 1.63 -8.03 -7.55
CA ILE A 93 0.65 -7.90 -8.64
C ILE A 93 1.00 -8.95 -9.70
N TYR A 94 0.06 -9.84 -9.99
CA TYR A 94 0.28 -10.96 -10.91
C TYR A 94 -0.31 -10.66 -12.29
N ASP A 95 0.42 -11.04 -13.34
CA ASP A 95 -0.07 -10.98 -14.72
C ASP A 95 -1.02 -12.16 -15.01
N ALA A 96 -2.23 -11.85 -15.49
CA ALA A 96 -3.26 -12.82 -15.83
C ALA A 96 -2.83 -13.75 -16.97
N ASN A 97 -1.97 -13.26 -17.87
CA ASN A 97 -1.59 -13.96 -19.10
C ASN A 97 -0.19 -14.59 -19.00
N ASN A 98 0.57 -14.30 -17.94
CA ASN A 98 1.91 -14.83 -17.76
C ASN A 98 2.21 -15.11 -16.27
N PRO A 99 2.13 -16.37 -15.81
CA PRO A 99 2.35 -16.70 -14.40
C PRO A 99 3.81 -16.49 -13.94
N ALA A 100 4.76 -16.34 -14.86
CA ALA A 100 6.15 -16.02 -14.54
C ALA A 100 6.41 -14.50 -14.39
N HIS A 101 5.41 -13.66 -14.66
CA HIS A 101 5.50 -12.21 -14.57
C HIS A 101 4.66 -11.71 -13.38
N SER A 102 5.36 -11.11 -12.42
CA SER A 102 4.77 -10.39 -11.30
C SER A 102 5.59 -9.15 -10.98
N ILE A 103 4.95 -8.21 -10.31
CA ILE A 103 5.61 -7.04 -9.72
C ILE A 103 5.53 -7.19 -8.21
N GLU A 104 6.67 -7.10 -7.54
CA GLU A 104 6.76 -7.08 -6.09
C GLU A 104 7.21 -5.70 -5.62
N ILE A 105 6.46 -5.13 -4.68
CA ILE A 105 6.75 -3.85 -4.04
C ILE A 105 6.92 -4.11 -2.56
N ILE A 106 8.14 -3.90 -2.06
CA ILE A 106 8.54 -4.23 -0.69
C ILE A 106 8.68 -2.96 0.14
N ASN A 107 8.08 -2.97 1.33
CA ASN A 107 8.09 -1.90 2.32
C ASN A 107 7.90 -0.48 1.73
N PRO A 108 6.85 -0.24 0.91
CA PRO A 108 6.57 1.11 0.47
C PRO A 108 6.26 2.00 1.68
N HIS A 109 6.90 3.18 1.74
CA HIS A 109 6.68 4.15 2.81
C HIS A 109 5.48 5.07 2.53
N ALA A 110 5.06 5.17 1.27
CA ALA A 110 3.84 5.89 0.88
C ALA A 110 3.18 5.27 -0.35
N MET A 111 1.86 5.41 -0.43
CA MET A 111 1.07 5.17 -1.64
C MET A 111 0.29 6.43 -1.98
N ARG A 112 0.33 6.89 -3.22
CA ARG A 112 -0.52 7.97 -3.75
C ARG A 112 -1.56 7.42 -4.69
N VAL A 113 -2.79 7.93 -4.61
CA VAL A 113 -3.89 7.58 -5.51
C VAL A 113 -4.28 8.82 -6.31
N TYR A 114 -4.26 8.70 -7.63
CA TYR A 114 -4.56 9.76 -8.60
C TYR A 114 -5.88 9.48 -9.29
N ASP A 115 -6.78 10.46 -9.29
CA ASP A 115 -8.00 10.44 -10.09
C ASP A 115 -7.69 10.98 -11.50
N ASP A 116 -6.96 10.19 -12.30
CA ASP A 116 -6.40 10.61 -13.60
C ASP A 116 -7.51 10.96 -14.61
N ASN A 117 -8.59 10.15 -14.63
CA ASN A 117 -9.82 10.45 -15.36
C ASN A 117 -11.03 10.28 -14.43
N PRO A 118 -11.56 11.37 -13.86
CA PRO A 118 -12.69 11.33 -12.94
C PRO A 118 -13.84 10.46 -13.46
N GLY A 119 -14.12 9.38 -12.73
CA GLY A 119 -15.21 8.44 -13.05
C GLY A 119 -14.91 7.38 -14.11
N LYS A 120 -13.69 7.32 -14.67
CA LYS A 120 -13.30 6.31 -15.67
C LYS A 120 -12.13 5.45 -15.24
N SER A 121 -11.04 6.08 -14.79
CA SER A 121 -9.81 5.36 -14.43
C SER A 121 -9.04 6.09 -13.34
N PHE A 122 -8.14 5.37 -12.69
CA PHE A 122 -7.28 5.92 -11.65
C PHE A 122 -5.89 5.32 -11.72
N ALA A 123 -4.95 5.95 -11.01
CA ALA A 123 -3.61 5.42 -10.87
C ALA A 123 -3.19 5.36 -9.41
N VAL A 124 -2.28 4.44 -9.10
CA VAL A 124 -1.59 4.36 -7.81
C VAL A 124 -0.10 4.50 -8.02
N ALA A 125 0.57 5.20 -7.11
CA ALA A 125 2.03 5.25 -7.05
C ALA A 125 2.51 4.82 -5.67
N PHE A 126 3.29 3.75 -5.61
CA PHE A 126 4.03 3.40 -4.41
C PHE A 126 5.40 4.05 -4.42
N TYR A 127 5.82 4.52 -3.26
CA TYR A 127 7.16 5.05 -3.03
C TYR A 127 7.86 4.15 -2.03
N ALA A 128 9.03 3.64 -2.43
CA ALA A 128 9.87 2.79 -1.60
C ALA A 128 11.31 3.31 -1.63
N ASP A 129 12.02 3.09 -0.53
CA ASP A 129 13.46 3.28 -0.47
C ASP A 129 14.13 1.95 -0.86
N GLU A 130 14.46 1.77 -2.14
CA GLU A 130 15.26 0.61 -2.57
C GLU A 130 16.74 0.97 -2.63
N ALA A 131 17.54 0.32 -1.79
CA ALA A 131 18.96 0.64 -1.57
C ALA A 131 19.17 2.10 -1.11
N CYS A 132 20.16 2.34 -0.23
CA CYS A 132 20.30 3.61 0.49
C CYS A 132 20.38 4.90 -0.40
N ASP A 133 20.61 4.76 -1.70
CA ASP A 133 20.87 5.85 -2.65
C ASP A 133 19.69 6.20 -3.58
N PHE A 134 18.65 5.38 -3.68
CA PHE A 134 17.57 5.56 -4.66
C PHE A 134 16.21 5.77 -4.02
N ASP A 135 15.46 6.73 -4.59
CA ASP A 135 14.02 6.83 -4.42
C ASP A 135 13.35 6.08 -5.57
N VAL A 136 12.58 5.04 -5.25
CA VAL A 136 11.88 4.23 -6.26
C VAL A 136 10.39 4.51 -6.19
N ARG A 137 9.81 4.69 -7.37
CA ARG A 137 8.38 4.88 -7.57
C ARG A 137 7.85 3.79 -8.50
N TYR A 138 6.83 3.08 -8.05
CA TYR A 138 6.06 2.11 -8.82
C TYR A 138 4.71 2.73 -9.16
N TYR A 139 4.51 3.10 -10.40
CA TYR A 139 3.30 3.71 -10.90
C TYR A 139 2.47 2.68 -11.66
N LEU A 140 1.20 2.55 -11.30
CA LEU A 140 0.24 1.66 -11.93
C LEU A 140 -0.99 2.48 -12.34
N ARG A 141 -1.33 2.50 -13.62
CA ARG A 141 -2.50 3.21 -14.16
C ARG A 141 -3.47 2.23 -14.76
N ASP A 142 -4.73 2.35 -14.35
CA ASP A 142 -5.85 1.62 -14.93
C ASP A 142 -6.12 2.14 -16.35
N GLU A 143 -6.06 1.25 -17.34
CA GLU A 143 -6.33 1.55 -18.75
C GLU A 143 -7.66 0.97 -19.24
N GLY A 144 -8.43 0.31 -18.36
CA GLY A 144 -9.74 -0.24 -18.67
C GLY A 144 -9.83 -1.75 -18.44
N GLU A 145 -11.05 -2.28 -18.59
CA GLU A 145 -11.35 -3.69 -18.41
C GLU A 145 -10.77 -4.53 -19.54
N ASP A 146 -10.18 -5.68 -19.19
CA ASP A 146 -9.89 -6.72 -20.18
C ASP A 146 -11.23 -7.32 -20.65
N GLU A 147 -11.41 -7.50 -21.96
CA GLU A 147 -12.65 -8.06 -22.54
C GLU A 147 -13.00 -9.46 -21.99
N LYS A 148 -12.01 -10.13 -21.39
CA LYS A 148 -12.15 -11.44 -20.75
C LYS A 148 -12.50 -11.40 -19.26
N SER A 149 -12.60 -10.22 -18.65
CA SER A 149 -12.84 -10.07 -17.21
C SER A 149 -14.29 -10.40 -16.81
N SER A 150 -14.46 -10.99 -15.62
CA SER A 150 -15.77 -11.30 -15.06
C SER A 150 -16.52 -10.04 -14.61
N LYS A 151 -17.86 -10.09 -14.60
CA LYS A 151 -18.72 -8.97 -14.17
C LYS A 151 -18.33 -8.42 -12.80
N ARG A 152 -18.10 -7.10 -12.76
CA ARG A 152 -17.71 -6.35 -11.55
C ARG A 152 -18.60 -6.58 -10.33
N THR A 153 -18.00 -6.64 -9.14
CA THR A 153 -18.69 -6.51 -7.85
C THR A 153 -19.17 -5.08 -7.59
N ALA A 154 -20.11 -4.88 -6.65
CA ALA A 154 -20.65 -3.55 -6.34
C ALA A 154 -19.59 -2.56 -5.82
N LEU A 155 -18.58 -3.06 -5.09
CA LEU A 155 -17.44 -2.27 -4.60
C LEU A 155 -16.49 -1.84 -5.72
N GLU A 156 -16.48 -2.54 -6.84
CA GLU A 156 -15.67 -2.16 -8.01
C GLU A 156 -16.34 -1.06 -8.85
N ARG A 157 -17.66 -0.85 -8.67
CA ARG A 157 -18.47 0.14 -9.41
C ARG A 157 -18.59 1.50 -8.73
N ILE A 158 -18.23 1.63 -7.45
CA ILE A 158 -18.27 2.93 -6.77
C ILE A 158 -17.12 3.82 -7.27
N THR A 159 -17.38 5.12 -7.33
CA THR A 159 -16.36 6.10 -7.70
C THR A 159 -15.26 6.16 -6.64
N LEU A 160 -14.04 6.58 -7.01
CA LEU A 160 -12.95 6.75 -6.03
C LEU A 160 -13.36 7.60 -4.81
N PRO A 161 -14.03 8.75 -4.98
CA PRO A 161 -14.54 9.52 -3.85
C PRO A 161 -15.45 8.72 -2.92
N GLN A 162 -16.38 7.95 -3.48
CA GLN A 162 -17.27 7.10 -2.70
C GLN A 162 -16.50 5.96 -1.99
N LEU A 163 -15.45 5.43 -2.62
CA LEU A 163 -14.56 4.47 -1.97
C LEU A 163 -13.83 5.12 -0.79
N PHE A 164 -13.31 6.35 -0.96
CA PHE A 164 -12.65 7.07 0.12
C PHE A 164 -13.60 7.42 1.26
N GLU A 165 -14.81 7.90 0.97
CA GLU A 165 -15.87 8.09 1.96
C GLU A 165 -16.20 6.77 2.68
N TYR A 166 -16.31 5.66 1.95
CA TYR A 166 -16.56 4.35 2.53
C TYR A 166 -15.40 3.87 3.43
N LEU A 167 -14.16 4.07 3.01
CA LEU A 167 -12.97 3.71 3.79
C LEU A 167 -12.84 4.57 5.05
N GLN A 168 -13.13 5.87 4.96
CA GLN A 168 -13.17 6.79 6.09
C GLN A 168 -14.27 6.37 7.08
N ASN A 169 -15.48 6.09 6.59
CA ASN A 169 -16.59 5.60 7.41
C ASN A 169 -16.27 4.30 8.15
N ILE A 170 -15.48 3.39 7.58
CA ILE A 170 -15.02 2.18 8.29
C ILE A 170 -14.02 2.55 9.38
N THR A 171 -13.04 3.39 9.05
CA THR A 171 -12.00 3.83 9.97
C THR A 171 -12.59 4.55 11.19
N ASP A 172 -13.58 5.41 10.98
CA ASP A 172 -14.27 6.15 12.05
C ASP A 172 -15.14 5.24 12.93
N ARG A 173 -15.65 4.13 12.39
CA ARG A 173 -16.49 3.17 13.13
C ARG A 173 -15.70 2.16 13.94
N ASP A 174 -14.45 1.88 13.56
CA ASP A 174 -13.56 1.01 14.33
C ASP A 174 -12.99 1.72 15.58
N VAL A 175 -13.17 3.05 15.71
CA VAL A 175 -12.85 3.82 16.92
C VAL A 175 -14.11 3.95 17.79
N VAL A 176 -14.53 2.87 18.45
CA VAL A 176 -15.47 2.97 19.58
C VAL A 176 -14.66 2.97 20.87
N GLU A 177 -14.56 4.13 21.52
CA GLU A 177 -14.02 4.26 22.87
C GLU A 177 -14.81 3.36 23.84
N VAL A 178 -14.16 2.32 24.36
CA VAL A 178 -14.67 1.59 25.52
C VAL A 178 -14.48 2.49 26.73
N THR A 179 -15.49 3.31 27.02
CA THR A 179 -15.56 3.97 28.32
C THR A 179 -15.85 2.91 29.38
N SER A 180 -14.80 2.50 30.09
CA SER A 180 -14.91 1.71 31.31
C SER A 180 -15.69 2.53 32.34
N LYS A 181 -16.97 2.21 32.53
CA LYS A 181 -17.76 2.73 33.64
C LYS A 181 -17.13 2.22 34.94
N THR A 182 -16.67 3.16 35.76
CA THR A 182 -16.36 2.96 37.18
C THR A 182 -17.65 3.12 37.98
#